data_AF-A0A943N8R7-F1
#
_entry.id   AF-A0A943N8R7-F1
#
_cell.length_a   1.000
_cell.length_b   1.000
_cell.length_c   1.000
_cell.angle_alpha   90.00
_cell.angle_beta   90.00
_cell.angle_gamma   90.00
#
_symmetry.space_group_name_H-M   'P 1'
#
loop_
_entity.id
_entity.type
_entity.pdbx_description
1 polymer ?
#
loop_
_entity_poly.entity_id
_entity_poly.type
_entity_poly.pdbx_seq_one_letter_code
_entity_poly.pdbx_strand_id
1 'polypeptide(L)'
;MLAVVGGLLSVWLGELTHINYAILGLVLGVIFTQLGVVPKNLLQKAQASGFINMVVFAAIIPALANISISDLIDLILPLVVVFAVSVLSIFVMMKVLPVWKILGDKSMAFGVGFCQMLGFPSTYLISVEVCNAVAEDEDEKAFLMSRVMPRLVVGGMAAMVSILVAGVMAGML
;
A
#
# COMPACT_ATOMS: atom_id res chain seq x y z
N MET A 1 -16.58 5.35 13.07
CA MET A 1 -17.39 4.22 13.58
C MET A 1 -17.50 3.09 12.55
N LEU A 2 -17.99 3.34 11.32
CA LEU A 2 -18.09 2.31 10.27
C LEU A 2 -16.78 1.58 9.93
N ALA A 3 -15.66 2.31 9.81
CA ALA A 3 -14.35 1.70 9.54
C ALA A 3 -13.85 0.79 10.69
N VAL A 4 -14.17 1.15 11.94
CA VAL A 4 -13.80 0.36 13.12
C VAL A 4 -14.65 -0.92 13.18
N VAL A 5 -15.95 -0.81 12.91
CA VAL A 5 -16.86 -1.97 12.83
C VAL A 5 -16.43 -2.91 11.70
N GLY A 6 -16.08 -2.37 10.52
CA GLY A 6 -15.54 -3.16 9.41
C GLY A 6 -14.20 -3.85 9.76
N GLY A 7 -13.32 -3.17 10.49
CA GLY A 7 -12.09 -3.75 11.01
C GLY A 7 -12.34 -4.89 11.99
N LEU A 8 -13.23 -4.71 12.97
CA LEU A 8 -13.60 -5.76 13.91
C LEU A 8 -14.24 -6.98 13.22
N LEU A 9 -15.09 -6.75 12.21
CA LEU A 9 -15.64 -7.81 11.37
C LEU A 9 -14.54 -8.59 10.63
N SER A 10 -13.51 -7.91 10.14
CA SER A 10 -12.38 -8.59 9.48
C SER A 10 -11.53 -9.43 10.43
N VAL A 11 -11.38 -9.02 11.69
CA VAL A 11 -10.69 -9.81 12.72
C VAL A 11 -11.51 -11.05 13.08
N TRP A 12 -12.81 -10.86 13.33
CA TRP A 12 -13.73 -11.96 13.64
C TRP A 12 -13.82 -12.99 12.50
N LEU A 13 -13.90 -12.52 11.24
CA LEU A 13 -13.86 -13.40 10.07
C LEU A 13 -12.48 -14.05 9.88
N GLY A 14 -11.40 -13.36 10.24
CA GLY A 14 -10.05 -13.91 10.17
C GLY A 14 -9.84 -15.07 11.15
N GLU A 15 -10.36 -14.96 12.37
CA GLU A 15 -10.35 -16.04 13.35
C GLU A 15 -11.18 -17.25 12.90
N LEU A 16 -12.29 -17.02 12.19
CA LEU A 16 -13.18 -18.09 11.71
C LEU A 16 -12.64 -18.80 10.44
N THR A 17 -12.02 -18.05 9.54
CA THR A 17 -11.61 -18.55 8.21
C THR A 17 -10.12 -18.90 8.12
N HIS A 18 -9.33 -18.57 9.15
CA HIS A 18 -7.86 -18.65 9.16
C HIS A 18 -7.17 -17.83 8.06
N ILE A 19 -7.89 -16.91 7.40
CA ILE A 19 -7.33 -15.96 6.45
C ILE A 19 -6.86 -14.72 7.21
N ASN A 20 -5.72 -14.15 6.80
CA ASN A 20 -5.19 -12.96 7.44
C ASN A 20 -6.23 -11.82 7.47
N TYR A 21 -6.50 -11.28 8.67
CA TYR A 21 -7.48 -10.22 8.91
C TYR A 21 -7.23 -8.98 8.05
N ALA A 22 -5.99 -8.68 7.69
CA ALA A 22 -5.66 -7.53 6.87
C ALA A 22 -6.11 -7.71 5.40
N ILE A 23 -6.09 -8.95 4.88
CA ILE A 23 -6.62 -9.26 3.55
C ILE A 23 -8.15 -9.15 3.55
N LEU A 24 -8.80 -9.73 4.57
CA LEU A 24 -10.26 -9.65 4.72
C LEU A 24 -10.73 -8.21 4.93
N GLY A 25 -10.02 -7.43 5.73
CA GLY A 25 -10.29 -6.02 5.98
C GLY A 25 -10.19 -5.19 4.70
N LEU A 26 -9.21 -5.49 3.84
CA LEU A 26 -9.08 -4.85 2.53
C LEU A 26 -10.27 -5.17 1.62
N VAL A 27 -10.60 -6.46 1.46
CA VAL A 27 -11.69 -6.92 0.59
C VAL A 27 -13.02 -6.34 1.06
N LEU A 28 -13.33 -6.44 2.35
CA LEU A 28 -14.54 -5.86 2.94
C LEU A 28 -14.56 -4.34 2.81
N GLY A 29 -13.41 -3.68 2.99
CA GLY A 29 -13.27 -2.24 2.79
C GLY A 29 -13.62 -1.81 1.37
N VAL A 30 -13.16 -2.55 0.36
CA VAL A 30 -13.50 -2.30 -1.05
C VAL A 30 -15.00 -2.52 -1.29
N ILE A 31 -15.56 -3.65 -0.84
CA ILE A 31 -16.97 -3.99 -1.02
C ILE A 31 -17.88 -2.94 -0.38
N PHE A 32 -17.65 -2.58 0.89
CA PHE A 32 -18.46 -1.59 1.58
C PHE A 32 -18.31 -0.17 0.99
N THR A 33 -17.15 0.15 0.40
CA THR A 33 -16.97 1.41 -0.33
C THR A 33 -17.72 1.41 -1.65
N GLN A 34 -17.78 0.28 -2.37
CA GLN A 34 -18.57 0.16 -3.60
C GLN A 34 -20.08 0.16 -3.35
N LEU A 35 -20.54 -0.45 -2.26
CA LEU A 35 -21.94 -0.42 -1.84
C LEU A 35 -22.40 0.94 -1.31
N GLY A 36 -21.50 1.93 -1.22
CA GLY A 36 -21.81 3.28 -0.76
C GLY A 36 -21.98 3.43 0.76
N VAL A 37 -21.81 2.35 1.53
CA VAL A 37 -21.85 2.35 2.99
C VAL A 37 -20.68 3.16 3.56
N VAL A 38 -19.52 3.06 2.90
CA VAL A 38 -18.27 3.70 3.34
C VAL A 38 -17.94 4.86 2.39
N PRO A 39 -17.85 6.11 2.88
CA PRO A 39 -17.54 7.25 2.01
C PRO A 39 -16.13 7.18 1.43
N LYS A 40 -15.99 7.53 0.15
CA LYS A 40 -14.69 7.71 -0.51
C LYS A 40 -13.85 8.75 0.25
N ASN A 41 -12.54 8.55 0.28
CA ASN A 41 -11.56 9.38 1.00
C ASN A 41 -11.84 9.50 2.51
N LEU A 42 -12.23 8.38 3.13
CA LEU A 42 -12.66 8.35 4.53
C LEU A 42 -11.61 8.94 5.49
N LEU A 43 -10.32 8.66 5.26
CA LEU A 43 -9.20 9.17 6.05
C LEU A 43 -9.09 10.71 6.01
N GLN A 44 -9.27 11.31 4.83
CA GLN A 44 -9.25 12.78 4.68
C GLN A 44 -10.54 13.42 5.20
N LYS A 45 -11.70 12.81 4.93
CA LYS A 45 -12.99 13.29 5.43
C LYS A 45 -13.09 13.24 6.94
N ALA A 46 -12.48 12.23 7.57
CA ALA A 46 -12.39 12.12 9.01
C ALA A 46 -11.27 12.98 9.62
N GLN A 47 -10.50 13.73 8.80
CA GLN A 47 -9.27 14.44 9.20
C GLN A 47 -8.30 13.55 10.00
N ALA A 48 -8.38 12.23 9.82
CA ALA A 48 -7.64 11.24 10.57
C ALA A 48 -6.32 10.86 9.89
N SER A 49 -6.07 11.34 8.66
CA SER A 49 -4.86 11.01 7.91
C SER A 49 -3.58 11.37 8.66
N GLY A 50 -3.53 12.55 9.28
CA GLY A 50 -2.36 12.97 10.08
C GLY A 50 -2.17 12.09 11.32
N PHE A 51 -3.27 11.75 11.99
CA PHE A 51 -3.24 10.87 13.16
C PHE A 51 -2.78 9.45 12.81
N ILE A 52 -3.31 8.85 11.73
CA ILE A 52 -2.90 7.51 11.28
C ILE A 52 -1.42 7.49 10.90
N ASN A 53 -0.94 8.53 10.20
CA ASN A 53 0.49 8.63 9.87
C ASN A 53 1.34 8.70 11.15
N MET A 54 0.94 9.48 12.15
CA MET A 54 1.63 9.57 13.44
C MET A 54 1.70 8.21 14.15
N VAL A 55 0.58 7.48 14.22
CA VAL A 55 0.53 6.15 14.85
C VAL A 55 1.44 5.16 14.12
N VAL A 56 1.45 5.17 12.78
CA VAL A 56 2.33 4.30 12.00
C VAL A 56 3.79 4.62 12.26
N PHE A 57 4.19 5.90 12.30
CA PHE A 57 5.57 6.27 12.62
C PHE A 57 5.96 5.90 14.05
N ALA A 58 5.05 6.07 15.01
CA ALA A 58 5.27 5.63 16.39
C ALA A 58 5.49 4.11 16.50
N ALA A 59 4.93 3.31 15.59
CA ALA A 59 5.18 1.87 15.53
C ALA A 59 6.52 1.52 14.84
N ILE A 60 6.95 2.31 13.85
CA ILE A 60 8.21 2.08 13.11
C ILE A 60 9.43 2.35 13.98
N ILE A 61 9.43 3.40 14.80
CA ILE A 61 10.62 3.80 15.60
C ILE A 61 11.10 2.67 16.53
N PRO A 62 10.24 2.02 17.35
CA PRO A 62 10.65 0.88 18.17
C PRO A 62 11.10 -0.33 17.34
N ALA A 63 10.46 -0.58 16.19
CA ALA A 63 10.85 -1.69 15.32
C ALA A 63 12.30 -1.51 14.81
N LEU A 64 12.67 -0.29 14.45
CA LEU A 64 14.04 0.05 14.05
C LEU A 64 15.02 0.01 15.23
N ALA A 65 14.60 0.43 16.42
CA ALA A 65 15.44 0.41 17.62
C ALA A 65 15.84 -1.02 18.07
N ASN A 66 15.07 -2.03 17.69
CA ASN A 66 15.36 -3.43 17.99
C ASN A 66 16.35 -4.10 17.01
N ILE A 67 16.76 -3.41 15.94
CA ILE A 67 17.70 -3.96 14.95
C ILE A 67 19.13 -3.59 15.35
N SER A 68 19.99 -4.60 15.52
CA SER A 68 21.41 -4.36 15.78
C SER A 68 22.19 -4.08 14.49
N ILE A 69 23.37 -3.47 14.62
CA ILE A 69 24.27 -3.23 13.47
C ILE A 69 24.73 -4.55 12.86
N SER A 70 24.88 -5.61 13.66
CA SER A 70 25.23 -6.95 13.16
C SER A 70 24.13 -7.51 12.26
N ASP A 71 22.87 -7.41 12.69
CA ASP A 71 21.73 -7.85 11.89
C ASP A 71 21.68 -7.08 10.55
N LEU A 72 21.97 -5.77 10.58
CA LEU A 72 22.00 -4.96 9.37
C LEU A 72 23.08 -5.42 8.38
N ILE A 73 24.26 -5.82 8.87
CA ILE A 73 25.34 -6.34 8.02
C ILE A 73 24.95 -7.68 7.41
N ASP A 74 24.33 -8.56 8.18
CA ASP A 74 23.90 -9.87 7.67
C ASP A 74 22.73 -9.74 6.68
N LEU A 75 21.86 -8.75 6.85
CA LEU A 75 20.74 -8.49 5.95
C LEU A 75 21.11 -7.66 4.72
N ILE A 76 22.24 -6.94 4.70
CA ILE A 76 22.55 -5.98 3.62
C ILE A 76 22.58 -6.67 2.24
N LEU A 77 23.21 -7.83 2.15
CA LEU A 77 23.40 -8.54 0.88
C LEU A 77 22.07 -9.17 0.40
N PRO A 78 21.30 -9.90 1.23
CA PRO A 78 19.95 -10.31 0.89
C PRO A 78 19.04 -9.14 0.48
N LEU A 79 19.11 -8.02 1.21
CA LEU A 79 18.28 -6.85 0.96
C LEU A 79 18.60 -6.22 -0.40
N VAL A 80 19.89 -6.01 -0.72
CA VAL A 80 20.30 -5.46 -2.03
C VAL A 80 19.90 -6.39 -3.17
N VAL A 81 20.09 -7.70 -3.02
CA VAL A 81 19.73 -8.69 -4.06
C VAL A 81 18.22 -8.71 -4.28
N VAL A 82 17.41 -8.83 -3.22
CA VAL A 82 15.95 -8.82 -3.33
C VAL A 82 15.47 -7.50 -3.93
N PHE A 83 16.00 -6.37 -3.47
CA PHE A 83 15.65 -5.06 -4.02
C PHE A 83 15.97 -4.96 -5.51
N ALA A 84 17.17 -5.37 -5.94
CA ALA A 84 17.57 -5.34 -7.34
C ALA A 84 16.67 -6.24 -8.20
N VAL A 85 16.38 -7.46 -7.73
CA VAL A 85 15.49 -8.41 -8.43
C VAL A 85 14.06 -7.87 -8.50
N SER A 86 13.54 -7.27 -7.44
CA SER A 86 12.20 -6.66 -7.43
C SER A 86 12.12 -5.50 -8.42
N VAL A 87 13.11 -4.61 -8.44
CA VAL A 87 13.17 -3.48 -9.39
C VAL A 87 13.22 -3.97 -10.85
N LEU A 88 14.08 -4.94 -11.14
CA LEU A 88 14.17 -5.56 -12.47
C LEU A 88 12.85 -6.25 -12.86
N SER A 89 12.22 -6.96 -11.93
CA SER A 89 10.95 -7.65 -12.17
C SER A 89 9.82 -6.67 -12.48
N ILE A 90 9.72 -5.58 -11.71
CA ILE A 90 8.76 -4.49 -11.96
C ILE A 90 9.03 -3.84 -13.32
N PHE A 91 10.29 -3.59 -13.65
CA PHE A 91 10.67 -3.02 -14.94
C PHE A 91 10.25 -3.91 -16.11
N VAL A 92 10.54 -5.21 -16.04
CA VAL A 92 10.15 -6.16 -17.08
C VAL A 92 8.62 -6.29 -17.18
N MET A 93 7.92 -6.43 -16.05
CA MET A 93 6.46 -6.58 -16.05
C MET A 93 5.70 -5.34 -16.50
N MET A 94 6.13 -4.15 -16.10
CA MET A 94 5.38 -2.91 -16.36
C MET A 94 5.81 -2.23 -17.67
N LYS A 95 7.06 -2.42 -18.14
CA LYS A 95 7.57 -1.76 -19.35
C LYS A 95 7.63 -2.69 -20.57
N VAL A 96 8.00 -3.96 -20.38
CA VAL A 96 8.21 -4.93 -21.48
C VAL A 96 6.94 -5.75 -21.74
N LEU A 97 6.31 -6.30 -20.70
CA LEU A 97 5.03 -6.98 -20.84
C LEU A 97 3.87 -5.97 -21.02
N PRO A 98 2.80 -6.33 -21.77
CA PRO A 98 1.70 -5.42 -22.09
C PRO A 98 0.75 -5.14 -20.90
N VAL A 99 1.19 -5.33 -19.65
CA VAL A 99 0.40 -5.07 -18.43
C VAL A 99 0.06 -3.59 -18.29
N TRP A 100 0.92 -2.70 -18.81
CA TRP A 100 0.64 -1.26 -18.88
C TRP A 100 -0.62 -0.91 -19.66
N LYS A 101 -1.11 -1.78 -20.55
CA LYS A 101 -2.37 -1.55 -21.28
C LYS A 101 -3.59 -1.47 -20.36
N ILE A 102 -3.54 -2.08 -19.17
CA ILE A 102 -4.62 -2.00 -18.17
C ILE A 102 -4.71 -0.59 -17.57
N LEU A 103 -3.55 0.04 -17.35
CA LEU A 103 -3.44 1.39 -16.79
C LEU A 103 -3.47 2.50 -17.86
N GLY A 104 -3.36 2.13 -19.13
CA GLY A 104 -3.43 3.02 -20.29
C GLY A 104 -2.15 3.80 -20.56
N ASP A 105 -1.32 4.04 -19.53
CA ASP A 105 -0.06 4.77 -19.64
C ASP A 105 1.11 4.00 -19.01
N LYS A 106 2.25 3.99 -19.72
CA LYS A 106 3.46 3.27 -19.30
C LYS A 106 4.09 3.87 -18.05
N SER A 107 4.14 5.20 -17.95
CA SER A 107 4.75 5.90 -16.82
C SER A 107 3.93 5.70 -15.56
N MET A 108 2.60 5.76 -15.67
CA MET A 108 1.69 5.44 -14.58
C MET A 108 1.78 3.98 -14.15
N ALA A 109 1.85 3.04 -15.10
CA ALA A 109 1.99 1.63 -14.77
C ALA A 109 3.31 1.33 -14.03
N PHE A 110 4.39 1.98 -14.46
CA PHE A 110 5.67 1.91 -13.77
C PHE A 110 5.55 2.47 -12.34
N GLY A 111 4.99 3.67 -12.16
CA GLY A 111 4.79 4.26 -10.83
C GLY A 111 3.96 3.37 -9.89
N VAL A 112 2.85 2.82 -10.38
CA VAL A 112 2.01 1.87 -9.62
C VAL A 112 2.79 0.62 -9.22
N GLY A 113 3.64 0.09 -10.11
CA GLY A 113 4.47 -1.07 -9.83
C GLY A 113 5.48 -0.85 -8.69
N PHE A 114 6.06 0.36 -8.59
CA PHE A 114 6.99 0.72 -7.51
C PHE A 114 6.27 1.01 -6.19
N CYS A 115 5.02 1.46 -6.23
CA CYS A 115 4.26 1.74 -5.01
C CYS A 115 4.11 0.53 -4.09
N GLN A 116 4.15 -0.70 -4.61
CA GLN A 116 4.16 -1.91 -3.79
C GLN A 116 5.33 -1.98 -2.79
N MET A 117 6.45 -1.30 -3.09
CA MET A 117 7.64 -1.29 -2.23
C MET A 117 7.54 -0.26 -1.10
N LEU A 118 6.59 0.67 -1.21
CA LEU A 118 6.45 1.80 -0.28
C LEU A 118 5.40 1.54 0.81
N GLY A 119 4.29 0.88 0.44
CA GLY A 119 3.15 0.68 1.33
C GLY A 119 2.47 1.99 1.76
N PHE A 120 1.48 1.90 2.64
CA PHE A 120 0.82 3.07 3.23
C PHE A 120 1.48 3.38 4.59
N PRO A 121 1.75 4.66 4.94
CA PRO A 121 1.32 5.92 4.31
C PRO A 121 2.28 6.49 3.26
N SER A 122 3.44 5.88 3.03
CA SER A 122 4.47 6.38 2.12
C SER A 122 3.95 6.61 0.70
N THR A 123 3.13 5.68 0.17
CA THR A 123 2.45 5.83 -1.13
C THR A 123 1.51 7.02 -1.19
N TYR A 124 0.83 7.35 -0.10
CA TYR A 124 -0.02 8.55 -0.03
C TYR A 124 0.83 9.81 -0.03
N LEU A 125 1.87 9.87 0.80
CA LEU A 125 2.75 11.03 0.91
C LEU A 125 3.46 11.34 -0.42
N ILE A 126 4.02 10.34 -1.09
CA ILE A 126 4.67 10.54 -2.39
C ILE A 126 3.68 10.98 -3.46
N SER A 127 2.43 10.50 -3.40
CA SER A 127 1.37 10.92 -4.33
C SER A 127 1.01 12.40 -4.14
N VAL A 128 0.92 12.86 -2.88
CA VAL A 128 0.73 14.28 -2.57
C VAL A 128 1.91 15.10 -3.09
N GLU A 129 3.14 14.66 -2.83
CA GLU A 129 4.35 15.39 -3.21
C GLU A 129 4.49 15.52 -4.73
N VAL A 130 4.24 14.43 -5.46
CA VAL A 130 4.27 14.44 -6.93
C VAL A 130 3.17 15.35 -7.49
N CYS A 131 1.95 15.33 -6.94
CA CYS A 131 0.89 16.23 -7.40
C CYS A 131 1.21 17.69 -7.07
N ASN A 132 1.81 17.98 -5.92
CA ASN A 132 2.25 19.32 -5.55
C ASN A 132 3.40 19.84 -6.44
N ALA A 133 4.29 18.94 -6.86
CA ALA A 133 5.46 19.32 -7.66
C ALA A 133 5.12 19.55 -9.14
N VAL A 134 4.05 18.92 -9.65
CA VAL A 134 3.66 18.97 -11.07
C VAL A 134 2.51 19.94 -11.33
N ALA A 135 1.61 20.14 -10.36
CA ALA A 135 0.48 21.06 -10.53
C ALA A 135 0.93 22.52 -10.54
N GLU A 136 0.32 23.31 -11.42
CA GLU A 136 0.52 24.75 -11.49
C GLU A 136 -0.43 25.52 -10.56
N ASP A 137 -1.61 24.95 -10.27
CA ASP A 137 -2.63 25.53 -9.40
C ASP A 137 -3.36 24.49 -8.51
N GLU A 138 -4.20 24.97 -7.59
CA GLU A 138 -4.94 24.11 -6.66
C GLU A 138 -6.04 23.28 -7.32
N ASP A 139 -6.62 23.73 -8.44
CA ASP A 139 -7.64 22.98 -9.18
C ASP A 139 -7.00 21.81 -9.95
N GLU A 140 -5.85 22.06 -10.60
CA GLU A 140 -5.03 21.04 -11.25
C GLU A 140 -4.50 20.04 -10.23
N LYS A 141 -4.01 20.50 -9.08
CA LYS A 141 -3.60 19.62 -7.98
C LYS A 141 -4.76 18.74 -7.52
N ALA A 142 -5.95 19.28 -7.33
CA ALA A 142 -7.13 18.50 -6.95
C ALA A 142 -7.49 17.47 -8.04
N PHE A 143 -7.40 17.85 -9.31
CA PHE A 143 -7.62 16.95 -10.43
C PHE A 143 -6.59 15.82 -10.48
N LEU A 144 -5.29 16.13 -10.39
CA LEU A 144 -4.21 15.15 -10.36
C LEU A 144 -4.34 14.21 -9.16
N MET A 145 -4.61 14.76 -7.97
CA MET A 145 -4.87 13.99 -6.76
C MET A 145 -6.03 13.01 -6.93
N SER A 146 -7.11 13.40 -7.63
CA SER A 146 -8.25 12.51 -7.89
C SER A 146 -7.92 11.33 -8.82
N ARG A 147 -6.87 11.44 -9.63
CA ARG A 147 -6.48 10.43 -10.64
C ARG A 147 -5.27 9.60 -10.24
N VAL A 148 -4.26 10.24 -9.66
CA VAL A 148 -2.99 9.63 -9.28
C VAL A 148 -3.12 8.88 -7.96
N MET A 149 -3.71 9.52 -6.95
CA MET A 149 -3.81 8.96 -5.59
C MET A 149 -4.47 7.58 -5.58
N PRO A 150 -5.64 7.34 -6.20
CA PRO A 150 -6.28 6.03 -6.14
C PRO A 150 -5.43 4.95 -6.83
N ARG A 151 -4.73 5.29 -7.91
CA ARG A 151 -3.90 4.33 -8.67
C ARG A 151 -2.66 3.93 -7.88
N LEU A 152 -1.94 4.90 -7.32
CA LEU A 152 -0.71 4.64 -6.58
C LEU A 152 -0.97 3.95 -5.23
N VAL A 153 -2.04 4.34 -4.52
CA VAL A 153 -2.42 3.70 -3.25
C VAL A 153 -2.86 2.24 -3.47
N VAL A 154 -3.64 1.96 -4.52
CA VAL A 154 -4.00 0.58 -4.88
C VAL A 154 -2.77 -0.22 -5.31
N GLY A 155 -1.81 0.40 -6.00
CA GLY A 155 -0.50 -0.22 -6.26
C GLY A 155 0.25 -0.60 -4.99
N GLY A 156 0.22 0.27 -3.97
CA GLY A 156 0.76 -0.02 -2.64
C GLY A 156 0.11 -1.22 -1.95
N MET A 157 -1.19 -1.42 -2.17
CA MET A 157 -1.92 -2.57 -1.60
C MET A 157 -1.48 -3.91 -2.22
N ALA A 158 -0.82 -3.92 -3.38
CA ALA A 158 -0.28 -5.15 -3.97
C ALA A 158 0.77 -5.82 -3.07
N ALA A 159 1.44 -5.06 -2.19
CA ALA A 159 2.35 -5.60 -1.19
C ALA A 159 1.69 -6.66 -0.29
N MET A 160 0.37 -6.56 -0.09
CA MET A 160 -0.41 -7.50 0.72
C MET A 160 -0.44 -8.92 0.14
N VAL A 161 -0.09 -9.11 -1.14
CA VAL A 161 0.07 -10.46 -1.73
C VAL A 161 1.18 -11.23 -1.02
N SER A 162 2.21 -10.55 -0.50
CA SER A 162 3.26 -11.19 0.30
C SER A 162 2.71 -11.85 1.58
N ILE A 163 1.66 -11.27 2.18
CA ILE A 163 0.99 -11.81 3.37
C ILE A 163 0.24 -13.10 3.02
N LEU A 164 -0.31 -13.17 1.81
CA LEU A 164 -0.96 -14.39 1.32
C LEU A 164 0.07 -15.51 1.14
N VAL A 165 1.23 -15.21 0.53
CA VAL A 165 2.33 -16.16 0.39
C VAL A 165 2.88 -16.59 1.75
N ALA A 166 3.11 -15.63 2.66
CA ALA A 166 3.56 -15.92 4.02
C ALA A 166 2.54 -16.78 4.79
N GLY A 167 1.25 -16.53 4.63
CA GLY A 167 0.18 -17.33 5.24
C GLY A 167 0.16 -18.77 4.72
N VAL A 168 0.35 -18.98 3.41
CA VAL A 168 0.47 -20.34 2.84
C VAL A 168 1.72 -21.04 3.35
N MET A 169 2.86 -20.35 3.38
CA MET A 169 4.13 -20.91 3.86
C MET A 169 4.09 -21.25 5.36
N ALA A 170 3.44 -20.41 6.17
CA ALA A 170 3.26 -20.66 7.59
C ALA A 170 2.40 -21.91 7.86
N GLY A 171 1.44 -22.21 6.99
CA GLY A 171 0.65 -23.45 7.08
C GLY A 171 1.40 -24.72 6.62
N MET A 172 2.59 -24.57 6.02
CA MET A 172 3.46 -25.68 5.59
C MET A 172 4.57 -26.00 6.60
N LEU A 173 4.74 -25.19 7.65
CA LEU A 173 5.67 -25.36 8.77
C LEU A 173 4.95 -25.99 9.97
#